data_AF-A0A7J2IPR6-F1
#
_entry.id   AF-A0A7J2IPR6-F1
#
_cell.length_a   1.000
_cell.length_b   1.000
_cell.length_c   1.000
_cell.angle_alpha   90.00
_cell.angle_beta   90.00
_cell.angle_gamma   90.00
#
_symmetry.space_group_name_H-M   'P 1'
#
loop_
_entity.id
_entity.type
_entity.pdbx_description
1 polymer ?
#
loop_
_entity_poly.entity_id
_entity_poly.type
_entity_poly.pdbx_seq_one_letter_code
_entity_poly.pdbx_strand_id
1 'polypeptide(L)'
;FPPERVKELEESAKTSMGANIAEEDMKPLQKFASITLKLYQLRKELEEYIDESMKETAPNIRGLVGSLLGARLISLAGSLEELARMPASTIQVLGAEKALFRALRTGARPPKHGVLFQYPAIHGSPRWQRGKIARAVAGKLAIAARIDAFSGEYMADELKAELEKRIEEIKKKYPKPPKRKKPEKVKKIKIRKKKKEKRKKKGK
;
A
#
# COMPACT_ATOMS: atom_id res chain seq x y z
N PHE A 1 5.57 -26.80 10.00
CA PHE A 1 6.35 -26.65 8.76
C PHE A 1 5.75 -27.53 7.68
N PRO A 2 5.82 -27.15 6.38
CA PRO A 2 5.49 -28.06 5.29
C PRO A 2 6.34 -29.34 5.38
N PRO A 3 5.79 -30.53 5.08
CA PRO A 3 6.49 -31.81 5.26
C PRO A 3 7.78 -31.92 4.42
N GLU A 4 7.83 -31.28 3.25
CA GLU A 4 9.02 -31.24 2.39
C GLU A 4 10.19 -30.49 3.05
N ARG A 5 9.93 -29.34 3.68
CA ARG A 5 10.96 -28.57 4.39
C ARG A 5 11.52 -29.29 5.61
N VAL A 6 10.70 -30.13 6.26
CA VAL A 6 11.16 -30.95 7.39
C VAL A 6 12.18 -31.98 6.90
N LYS A 7 11.89 -32.67 5.78
CA LYS A 7 12.83 -33.61 5.16
C LYS A 7 14.13 -32.93 4.72
N GLU A 8 14.06 -31.77 4.07
CA GLU A 8 15.24 -30.99 3.68
C GLU A 8 16.11 -30.59 4.89
N LEU A 9 15.48 -30.18 6.00
CA LEU A 9 16.18 -29.84 7.23
C LEU A 9 16.83 -31.06 7.87
N GLU A 10 16.16 -32.22 7.87
CA GLU A 10 16.71 -33.48 8.39
C GLU A 10 17.90 -33.98 7.56
N GLU A 11 17.82 -33.93 6.24
CA GLU A 11 18.92 -34.29 5.34
C GLU A 11 20.11 -33.35 5.50
N SER A 12 19.84 -32.05 5.61
CA SER A 12 20.86 -31.02 5.87
C SER A 12 21.52 -31.19 7.24
N ALA A 13 20.76 -31.59 8.26
CA ALA A 13 21.29 -31.86 9.60
C ALA A 13 22.21 -33.10 9.61
N LYS A 14 21.86 -34.16 8.87
CA LYS A 14 22.67 -35.39 8.75
C LYS A 14 23.98 -35.18 7.99
N THR A 15 24.01 -34.26 7.02
CA THR A 15 25.18 -33.97 6.18
C THR A 15 26.03 -32.80 6.69
N SER A 16 25.57 -32.09 7.72
CA SER A 16 26.29 -30.95 8.30
C SER A 16 27.54 -31.39 9.06
N MET A 17 28.67 -30.76 8.79
CA MET A 17 29.90 -30.97 9.56
C MET A 17 29.81 -30.42 11.00
N GLY A 18 28.87 -29.50 11.26
CA GLY A 18 28.53 -29.00 12.60
C GLY A 18 29.66 -28.33 13.39
N ALA A 19 29.31 -27.84 14.58
CA ALA A 19 30.22 -27.47 15.66
C ALA A 19 29.43 -27.47 16.98
N ASN A 20 30.02 -27.92 18.08
CA ASN A 20 29.36 -27.87 19.38
C ASN A 20 29.28 -26.41 19.85
N ILE A 21 28.06 -25.96 20.16
CA ILE A 21 27.83 -24.63 20.74
C ILE A 21 28.05 -24.75 22.25
N ALA A 22 28.89 -23.86 22.81
CA ALA A 22 29.10 -23.80 24.25
C ALA A 22 27.80 -23.39 24.97
N GLU A 23 27.54 -23.93 26.17
CA GLU A 23 26.34 -23.58 26.93
C GLU A 23 26.26 -22.07 27.26
N GLU A 24 27.41 -21.42 27.39
CA GLU A 24 27.53 -19.98 27.60
C GLU A 24 26.98 -19.17 26.41
N ASP A 25 27.16 -19.66 25.18
CA ASP A 25 26.64 -19.05 23.94
C ASP A 25 25.19 -19.45 23.66
N MET A 26 24.79 -20.65 24.08
CA MET A 26 23.43 -21.17 23.89
C MET A 26 22.40 -20.37 24.70
N LYS A 27 22.76 -19.92 25.92
CA LYS A 27 21.86 -19.14 26.79
C LYS A 27 21.40 -17.81 26.15
N PRO A 28 22.30 -16.94 25.63
CA PRO A 28 21.91 -15.75 24.87
C PRO A 28 21.02 -16.06 23.66
N LEU A 29 21.33 -17.13 22.91
CA LEU A 29 20.57 -17.52 21.72
C LEU A 29 19.13 -17.92 22.06
N GLN A 30 18.96 -18.74 23.10
CA GLN A 30 17.65 -19.12 23.62
C GLN A 30 16.88 -17.90 24.15
N LYS A 31 17.56 -17.00 24.85
CA LYS A 31 16.94 -15.74 25.32
C LYS A 31 16.44 -14.90 24.15
N PHE A 32 17.25 -14.71 23.11
CA PHE A 32 16.85 -13.99 21.89
C PHE A 32 15.64 -14.63 21.20
N ALA A 33 15.65 -15.96 21.05
CA ALA A 33 14.52 -16.69 20.48
C ALA A 33 13.25 -16.50 21.33
N SER A 34 13.36 -16.57 22.66
CA SER A 34 12.23 -16.37 23.57
C SER A 34 11.62 -14.96 23.46
N ILE A 35 12.47 -13.92 23.34
CA ILE A 35 12.00 -12.53 23.15
C ILE A 35 11.29 -12.41 21.81
N THR A 36 11.83 -13.02 20.76
CA THR A 36 11.23 -13.00 19.43
C THR A 36 9.85 -13.66 19.43
N LEU A 37 9.70 -14.80 20.12
CA LEU A 37 8.39 -15.45 20.30
C LEU A 37 7.41 -14.57 21.06
N LYS A 38 7.86 -13.91 22.15
CA LYS A 38 7.03 -12.95 22.89
C LYS A 38 6.59 -11.76 22.03
N LEU A 39 7.46 -11.26 21.15
CA LEU A 39 7.11 -10.19 20.21
C LEU A 39 6.03 -10.64 19.20
N TYR A 40 6.08 -11.89 18.73
CA TYR A 40 5.01 -12.44 17.87
C TYR A 40 3.68 -12.58 18.62
N GLN A 41 3.72 -13.01 19.89
CA GLN A 41 2.52 -13.08 20.73
C GLN A 41 1.91 -11.70 20.96
N LEU A 42 2.72 -10.74 21.41
CA LEU A 42 2.29 -9.36 21.62
C LEU A 42 1.71 -8.73 20.35
N ARG A 43 2.34 -8.99 19.20
CA ARG A 43 1.81 -8.54 17.92
C ARG A 43 0.39 -9.06 17.68
N LYS A 44 0.14 -10.34 17.95
CA LYS A 44 -1.18 -10.96 17.76
C LYS A 44 -2.21 -10.34 18.70
N GLU A 45 -1.87 -10.15 19.98
CA GLU A 45 -2.73 -9.48 20.97
C GLU A 45 -3.10 -8.06 20.52
N LEU A 46 -2.14 -7.29 19.99
CA LEU A 46 -2.40 -5.95 19.46
C LEU A 46 -3.27 -5.98 18.20
N GLU A 47 -3.07 -6.97 17.30
CA GLU A 47 -3.91 -7.13 16.11
C GLU A 47 -5.37 -7.43 16.50
N GLU A 48 -5.59 -8.26 17.52
CA GLU A 48 -6.92 -8.57 18.08
C GLU A 48 -7.56 -7.33 18.72
N TYR A 49 -6.82 -6.59 19.54
CA TYR A 49 -7.29 -5.34 20.15
C TYR A 49 -7.70 -4.29 19.11
N ILE A 50 -6.92 -4.14 18.03
CA ILE A 50 -7.25 -3.24 16.92
C ILE A 50 -8.50 -3.73 16.19
N ASP A 51 -8.68 -5.05 16.02
CA ASP A 51 -9.86 -5.60 15.36
C ASP A 51 -11.14 -5.34 16.15
N GLU A 52 -11.11 -5.53 17.48
CA GLU A 52 -12.21 -5.21 18.39
C GLU A 52 -12.53 -3.71 18.38
N SER A 53 -11.50 -2.86 18.54
CA SER A 53 -11.67 -1.41 18.49
C SER A 53 -12.28 -0.93 17.17
N MET A 54 -11.84 -1.50 16.04
CA MET A 54 -12.36 -1.17 14.71
C MET A 54 -13.79 -1.68 14.50
N LYS A 55 -14.19 -2.79 15.14
CA LYS A 55 -15.56 -3.31 15.08
C LYS A 55 -16.54 -2.32 15.71
N GLU A 56 -16.14 -1.65 16.78
CA GLU A 56 -16.97 -0.64 17.46
C GLU A 56 -16.92 0.73 16.76
N THR A 57 -15.72 1.17 16.36
CA THR A 57 -15.52 2.54 15.84
C THR A 57 -15.79 2.69 14.35
N ALA A 58 -15.46 1.69 13.53
CA ALA A 58 -15.52 1.79 12.08
C ALA A 58 -15.83 0.42 11.43
N PRO A 59 -17.02 -0.15 11.69
CA PRO A 59 -17.38 -1.49 11.21
C PRO A 59 -17.43 -1.60 9.69
N ASN A 60 -17.76 -0.52 8.96
CA ASN A 60 -17.80 -0.53 7.50
C ASN A 60 -16.41 -0.52 6.88
N ILE A 61 -15.50 0.33 7.38
CA ILE A 61 -14.10 0.32 6.95
C ILE A 61 -13.46 -1.04 7.24
N ARG A 62 -13.70 -1.61 8.43
CA ARG A 62 -13.21 -2.94 8.82
C ARG A 62 -13.70 -4.02 7.84
N GLY A 63 -14.99 -4.05 7.51
CA GLY A 63 -15.55 -5.03 6.57
C GLY A 63 -15.02 -4.88 5.14
N LEU A 64 -14.70 -3.65 4.72
CA LEU A 64 -14.24 -3.36 3.36
C LEU A 64 -12.76 -3.70 3.13
N VAL A 65 -11.86 -3.24 4.01
CA VAL A 65 -10.40 -3.34 3.80
C VAL A 65 -9.64 -4.05 4.91
N GLY A 66 -10.31 -4.44 6.00
CA GLY A 66 -9.71 -5.03 7.19
C GLY A 66 -9.33 -4.00 8.25
N SER A 67 -9.25 -4.45 9.50
CA SER A 67 -8.98 -3.62 10.68
C SER A 67 -7.60 -2.95 10.64
N LEU A 68 -6.54 -3.68 10.27
CA LEU A 68 -5.18 -3.12 10.25
C LEU A 68 -5.00 -1.97 9.25
N LEU A 69 -5.52 -2.12 8.03
CA LEU A 69 -5.44 -1.06 7.02
C LEU A 69 -6.39 0.09 7.37
N GLY A 70 -7.59 -0.22 7.88
CA GLY A 70 -8.56 0.78 8.34
C GLY A 70 -8.00 1.66 9.47
N ALA A 71 -7.50 1.05 10.54
CA ALA A 71 -6.90 1.74 11.67
C ALA A 71 -5.72 2.62 11.23
N ARG A 72 -4.87 2.12 10.33
CA ARG A 72 -3.76 2.90 9.76
C ARG A 72 -4.25 4.10 8.96
N LEU A 73 -5.34 3.98 8.21
CA LEU A 73 -5.92 5.11 7.45
C LEU A 73 -6.48 6.18 8.39
N ILE A 74 -7.23 5.77 9.43
CA ILE A 74 -7.76 6.68 10.45
C ILE A 74 -6.61 7.39 11.17
N SER A 75 -5.58 6.66 11.58
CA SER A 75 -4.39 7.22 12.23
C SER A 75 -3.67 8.26 11.35
N LEU A 76 -3.54 8.00 10.04
CA LEU A 76 -2.94 8.96 9.11
C LEU A 76 -3.81 10.19 8.84
N ALA A 77 -5.14 10.03 8.89
CA ALA A 77 -6.07 11.13 8.75
C ALA A 77 -6.17 11.98 10.03
N GLY A 78 -5.85 11.40 11.19
CA GLY A 78 -5.92 12.02 12.52
C GLY A 78 -7.16 11.61 13.30
N SER A 79 -8.30 11.46 12.62
CA SER A 79 -9.55 10.94 13.21
C SER A 79 -10.45 10.32 12.14
N LEU A 80 -11.49 9.59 12.58
CA LEU A 80 -12.51 9.04 11.67
C LEU A 80 -13.30 10.16 10.98
N GLU A 81 -13.62 11.23 11.69
CA GLU A 81 -14.31 12.39 11.11
C GLU A 81 -13.48 13.07 10.01
N GLU A 82 -12.19 13.28 10.24
CA GLU A 82 -11.30 13.87 9.24
C GLU A 82 -11.19 12.95 8.03
N LEU A 83 -11.08 11.63 8.24
CA LEU A 83 -11.10 10.66 7.15
C LEU A 83 -12.40 10.72 6.33
N ALA A 84 -13.55 10.90 6.98
CA ALA A 84 -14.85 11.01 6.33
C ALA A 84 -15.01 12.31 5.51
N ARG A 85 -14.41 13.41 5.97
CA ARG A 85 -14.37 14.70 5.27
C ARG A 85 -13.42 14.70 4.08
N MET A 86 -12.37 13.86 4.10
CA MET A 86 -11.41 13.78 3.00
C MET A 86 -12.06 13.32 1.68
N PRO A 87 -11.66 13.89 0.53
CA PRO A 87 -12.07 13.37 -0.77
C PRO A 87 -11.35 12.06 -1.09
N ALA A 88 -11.98 11.20 -1.89
CA ALA A 88 -11.42 9.91 -2.29
C ALA A 88 -10.04 10.01 -2.95
N SER A 89 -9.75 11.12 -3.65
CA SER A 89 -8.44 11.37 -4.25
C SER A 89 -7.32 11.56 -3.22
N THR A 90 -7.62 12.16 -2.07
CA THR A 90 -6.68 12.30 -0.95
C THR A 90 -6.50 10.96 -0.27
N ILE A 91 -7.59 10.25 0.04
CA ILE A 91 -7.57 8.91 0.64
C ILE A 91 -6.73 7.94 -0.20
N GLN A 92 -6.83 8.03 -1.53
CA GLN A 92 -6.05 7.21 -2.46
C GLN A 92 -4.54 7.28 -2.20
N VAL A 93 -4.02 8.45 -1.82
CA VAL A 93 -2.59 8.75 -1.70
C VAL A 93 -2.12 8.99 -0.27
N LEU A 94 -2.98 8.75 0.73
CA LEU A 94 -2.60 8.81 2.16
C LEU A 94 -1.38 7.94 2.46
N GLY A 95 -0.39 8.49 3.15
CA GLY A 95 0.93 7.91 3.41
C GLY A 95 1.96 8.06 2.28
N ALA A 96 1.59 8.69 1.15
CA ALA A 96 2.50 9.01 0.05
C ALA A 96 2.67 10.53 -0.17
N GLU A 97 2.35 11.34 0.83
CA GLU A 97 2.33 12.80 0.79
C GLU A 97 3.68 13.36 0.34
N LYS A 98 4.78 12.89 0.95
CA LYS A 98 6.14 13.32 0.57
C LYS A 98 6.43 13.10 -0.92
N ALA A 99 6.01 11.96 -1.45
CA ALA A 99 6.19 11.64 -2.86
C ALA A 99 5.27 12.47 -3.77
N LEU A 100 4.04 12.74 -3.32
CA LEU A 100 3.07 13.59 -4.00
C LEU A 100 3.57 15.03 -4.08
N PHE A 101 3.97 15.63 -2.95
CA PHE A 101 4.49 16.99 -2.90
C PHE A 101 5.78 17.15 -3.71
N ARG A 102 6.68 16.15 -3.67
CA ARG A 102 7.86 16.14 -4.53
C ARG A 102 7.47 16.11 -6.02
N ALA A 103 6.48 15.31 -6.40
CA ALA A 103 6.00 15.24 -7.78
C ALA A 103 5.39 16.57 -8.25
N LEU A 104 4.60 17.23 -7.40
CA LEU A 104 4.05 18.56 -7.68
C LEU A 104 5.14 19.61 -7.87
N ARG A 105 6.19 19.60 -7.04
CA ARG A 105 7.31 20.55 -7.13
C ARG A 105 8.22 20.30 -8.35
N THR A 106 8.45 19.04 -8.70
CA THR A 106 9.43 18.65 -9.75
C THR A 106 8.79 18.39 -11.11
N GLY A 107 7.46 18.33 -11.20
CA GLY A 107 6.74 17.86 -12.38
C GLY A 107 6.92 16.37 -12.67
N ALA A 108 7.44 15.59 -11.70
CA ALA A 108 7.54 14.14 -11.82
C ALA A 108 6.15 13.48 -11.78
N ARG A 109 6.10 12.19 -12.12
CA ARG A 109 4.82 11.45 -12.09
C ARG A 109 4.34 11.30 -10.64
N PRO A 110 3.09 11.69 -10.33
CA PRO A 110 2.54 11.55 -8.98
C PRO A 110 2.39 10.06 -8.59
N PRO A 111 2.41 9.76 -7.27
CA PRO A 111 2.13 8.42 -6.78
C PRO A 111 0.69 7.99 -7.14
N LYS A 112 0.50 6.68 -7.35
CA LYS A 112 -0.80 6.11 -7.71
C LYS A 112 -1.62 5.66 -6.50
N HIS A 113 -0.95 5.38 -5.39
CA HIS A 113 -1.52 4.86 -4.16
C HIS A 113 -0.54 5.16 -3.03
N GLY A 114 -1.06 5.35 -1.82
CA GLY A 114 -0.26 5.39 -0.60
C GLY A 114 -0.35 4.06 0.15
N VAL A 115 -0.78 4.10 1.41
CA VAL A 115 -0.94 2.92 2.27
C VAL A 115 -1.90 1.88 1.71
N LEU A 116 -2.85 2.29 0.86
CA LEU A 116 -3.74 1.38 0.14
C LEU A 116 -2.99 0.34 -0.71
N PHE A 117 -1.70 0.52 -1.00
CA PHE A 117 -0.90 -0.51 -1.64
C PHE A 117 -0.90 -1.85 -0.90
N GLN A 118 -1.08 -1.83 0.43
CA GLN A 118 -1.13 -3.03 1.27
C GLN A 118 -2.40 -3.87 1.03
N TYR A 119 -3.44 -3.30 0.41
CA TYR A 119 -4.65 -4.04 0.07
C TYR A 119 -4.34 -5.14 -0.95
N PRO A 120 -4.72 -6.42 -0.71
CA PRO A 120 -4.31 -7.56 -1.55
C PRO A 120 -4.58 -7.39 -3.04
N ALA A 121 -5.75 -6.85 -3.39
CA ALA A 121 -6.13 -6.64 -4.79
C ALA A 121 -5.26 -5.60 -5.50
N ILE A 122 -4.66 -4.65 -4.77
CA ILE A 122 -3.74 -3.65 -5.34
C ILE A 122 -2.33 -4.23 -5.40
N HIS A 123 -1.85 -4.83 -4.31
CA HIS A 123 -0.52 -5.43 -4.23
C HIS A 123 -0.29 -6.49 -5.32
N GLY A 124 -1.23 -7.43 -5.43
CA GLY A 124 -1.18 -8.55 -6.37
C GLY A 124 -1.45 -8.16 -7.84
N SER A 125 -1.93 -6.94 -8.11
CA SER A 125 -2.27 -6.54 -9.46
C SER A 125 -1.09 -5.96 -10.26
N PRO A 126 -1.09 -6.06 -11.60
CA PRO A 126 -0.07 -5.43 -12.45
C PRO A 126 0.00 -3.91 -12.33
N ARG A 127 1.19 -3.33 -12.50
CA ARG A 127 1.50 -1.89 -12.28
C ARG A 127 0.59 -0.90 -13.03
N TRP A 128 -0.02 -1.30 -14.15
CA TRP A 128 -0.93 -0.47 -14.95
C TRP A 128 -2.39 -0.52 -14.48
N GLN A 129 -2.76 -1.53 -13.68
CA GLN A 129 -4.09 -1.67 -13.08
C GLN A 129 -4.13 -1.08 -11.66
N ARG A 130 -3.02 -1.14 -10.91
CA ARG A 130 -2.93 -0.69 -9.50
C ARG A 130 -3.59 0.65 -9.22
N GLY A 131 -3.33 1.67 -10.05
CA GLY A 131 -3.91 3.00 -9.84
C GLY A 131 -5.42 3.09 -10.06
N LYS A 132 -5.98 2.24 -10.96
CA LYS A 132 -7.42 2.18 -11.19
C LYS A 132 -8.11 1.46 -10.04
N ILE A 133 -7.52 0.36 -9.57
CA ILE A 133 -8.01 -0.39 -8.41
C ILE A 133 -7.92 0.48 -7.15
N ALA A 134 -6.79 1.16 -6.92
CA ALA A 134 -6.64 2.08 -5.78
C ALA A 134 -7.70 3.18 -5.76
N ARG A 135 -8.08 3.73 -6.93
CA ARG A 135 -9.16 4.71 -7.02
C ARG A 135 -10.52 4.12 -6.67
N ALA A 136 -10.81 2.89 -7.13
CA ALA A 136 -12.06 2.21 -6.80
C ALA A 136 -12.16 1.93 -5.29
N VAL A 137 -11.07 1.42 -4.69
CA VAL A 137 -10.97 1.17 -3.25
C VAL A 137 -11.14 2.48 -2.48
N ALA A 138 -10.41 3.54 -2.82
CA ALA A 138 -10.51 4.83 -2.13
C ALA A 138 -11.91 5.45 -2.23
N GLY A 139 -12.59 5.28 -3.37
CA GLY A 139 -13.98 5.74 -3.54
C GLY A 139 -14.95 5.05 -2.60
N LYS A 140 -14.88 3.71 -2.51
CA LYS A 140 -15.73 2.94 -1.58
C LYS A 140 -15.35 3.16 -0.13
N LEU A 141 -14.07 3.35 0.17
CA LEU A 141 -13.59 3.65 1.51
C LEU A 141 -14.06 5.04 1.98
N ALA A 142 -14.13 6.03 1.09
CA ALA A 142 -14.68 7.35 1.42
C ALA A 142 -16.18 7.27 1.79
N ILE A 143 -16.94 6.38 1.13
CA ILE A 143 -18.35 6.14 1.45
C ILE A 143 -18.46 5.43 2.80
N ALA A 144 -17.71 4.34 3.00
CA ALA A 144 -17.67 3.60 4.26
C ALA A 144 -17.32 4.51 5.45
N ALA A 145 -16.29 5.36 5.31
CA ALA A 145 -15.86 6.28 6.35
C ALA A 145 -16.96 7.29 6.73
N ARG A 146 -17.76 7.77 5.77
CA ARG A 146 -18.88 8.68 6.04
C ARG A 146 -20.04 7.99 6.73
N ILE A 147 -20.33 6.74 6.36
CA ILE A 147 -21.37 5.95 7.02
C ILE A 147 -20.95 5.67 8.46
N ASP A 148 -19.71 5.24 8.68
CA ASP A 148 -19.15 5.00 10.02
C ASP A 148 -19.14 6.28 10.89
N ALA A 149 -18.83 7.44 10.30
CA ALA A 149 -18.76 8.70 11.05
C ALA A 149 -20.12 9.35 11.35
N PHE A 150 -21.13 9.17 10.49
CA PHE A 150 -22.36 9.98 10.55
C PHE A 150 -23.67 9.20 10.61
N SER A 151 -23.73 7.95 10.13
CA SER A 151 -24.96 7.16 10.06
C SER A 151 -25.00 6.04 11.10
N GLY A 152 -23.90 5.31 11.25
CA GLY A 152 -23.82 4.13 12.13
C GLY A 152 -24.45 2.86 11.55
N GLU A 153 -25.04 2.91 10.36
CA GLU A 153 -25.56 1.73 9.65
C GLU A 153 -24.45 0.82 9.12
N TYR A 154 -24.70 -0.49 9.10
CA TYR A 154 -23.78 -1.46 8.51
C TYR A 154 -24.11 -1.74 7.04
N MET A 155 -23.22 -1.32 6.14
CA MET A 155 -23.32 -1.48 4.68
C MET A 155 -22.05 -2.10 4.07
N ALA A 156 -21.18 -2.71 4.89
CA ALA A 156 -19.86 -3.16 4.44
C ALA A 156 -19.94 -4.21 3.33
N ASP A 157 -20.89 -5.15 3.43
CA ASP A 157 -21.05 -6.26 2.49
C ASP A 157 -21.46 -5.77 1.09
N GLU A 158 -22.38 -4.80 1.03
CA GLU A 158 -22.82 -4.17 -0.23
C GLU A 158 -21.65 -3.43 -0.89
N LEU A 159 -20.95 -2.60 -0.11
CA LEU A 159 -19.80 -1.83 -0.59
C LEU A 159 -18.68 -2.75 -1.10
N LYS A 160 -18.47 -3.89 -0.43
CA LYS A 160 -17.49 -4.90 -0.80
C LYS A 160 -17.89 -5.61 -2.10
N ALA A 161 -19.14 -6.02 -2.24
CA ALA A 161 -19.63 -6.65 -3.47
C ALA A 161 -19.50 -5.70 -4.68
N GLU A 162 -19.84 -4.42 -4.52
CA GLU A 162 -19.67 -3.42 -5.57
C GLU A 162 -18.20 -3.16 -5.90
N LEU A 163 -17.33 -3.14 -4.89
CA LEU A 163 -15.88 -2.99 -5.09
C LEU A 163 -15.32 -4.18 -5.88
N GLU A 164 -15.67 -5.41 -5.52
CA GLU A 164 -15.20 -6.62 -6.18
C GLU A 164 -15.63 -6.68 -7.65
N LYS A 165 -16.91 -6.40 -7.95
CA LYS A 165 -17.42 -6.25 -9.32
C LYS A 165 -16.57 -5.25 -10.10
N ARG A 166 -16.32 -4.07 -9.52
CA ARG A 166 -15.52 -3.03 -10.18
C ARG A 166 -14.07 -3.43 -10.41
N ILE A 167 -13.46 -4.17 -9.47
CA ILE A 167 -12.09 -4.68 -9.62
C ILE A 167 -12.01 -5.69 -10.75
N GLU A 168 -13.00 -6.58 -10.85
CA GLU A 168 -13.06 -7.58 -11.91
C GLU A 168 -13.22 -6.94 -13.29
N GLU A 169 -14.11 -5.95 -13.43
CA GLU A 169 -14.24 -5.13 -14.64
C GLU A 169 -12.91 -4.50 -15.07
N ILE A 170 -12.15 -3.94 -14.11
CA ILE A 170 -10.85 -3.32 -14.39
C ILE A 170 -9.86 -4.36 -14.89
N LYS A 171 -9.85 -5.57 -14.30
CA LYS A 171 -8.98 -6.66 -14.72
C LYS A 171 -9.31 -7.11 -16.14
N LYS A 172 -10.61 -7.32 -16.44
CA LYS A 172 -11.12 -7.71 -17.76
C LYS A 172 -10.88 -6.66 -18.84
N LYS A 173 -11.06 -5.38 -18.53
CA LYS A 173 -10.93 -4.26 -19.50
C LYS A 173 -9.47 -3.89 -19.80
N TYR A 174 -8.55 -4.16 -18.88
CA TYR A 174 -7.14 -3.79 -19.02
C TYR A 174 -6.16 -4.96 -18.88
N PRO A 175 -6.31 -6.04 -19.67
CA PRO A 175 -5.46 -7.23 -19.55
C PRO A 175 -4.02 -6.92 -20.00
N LYS A 176 -3.87 -6.05 -21.00
CA LYS A 176 -2.56 -5.69 -21.58
C LYS A 176 -2.05 -4.35 -21.03
N PRO A 177 -0.72 -4.18 -20.88
CA PRO A 177 -0.15 -2.91 -20.48
C PRO A 177 -0.49 -1.83 -21.53
N PRO A 178 -0.77 -0.58 -21.10
CA PRO A 178 -1.01 0.51 -22.04
C PRO A 178 0.24 0.72 -22.90
N LYS A 179 0.04 0.88 -24.22
CA LYS A 179 1.13 1.18 -25.16
C LYS A 179 1.87 2.42 -24.64
N ARG A 180 3.18 2.29 -24.33
CA ARG A 180 4.00 3.42 -23.88
C ARG A 180 4.01 4.47 -24.99
N LYS A 181 3.34 5.61 -24.81
CA LYS A 181 3.60 6.79 -25.62
C LYS A 181 5.07 7.18 -25.38
N LYS A 182 5.90 7.09 -26.42
CA LYS A 182 7.27 7.63 -26.38
C LYS A 182 7.15 9.08 -25.90
N PRO A 183 7.97 9.56 -24.96
CA PRO A 183 7.93 10.96 -24.58
C PRO A 183 8.15 11.79 -25.84
N GLU A 184 7.16 12.60 -26.21
CA GLU A 184 7.36 13.62 -27.24
C GLU A 184 8.57 14.44 -26.79
N LYS A 185 9.60 14.49 -27.63
CA LYS A 185 10.78 15.33 -27.39
C LYS A 185 10.28 16.75 -27.25
N VAL A 186 10.12 17.24 -26.02
CA VAL A 186 9.85 18.64 -25.70
C VAL A 186 10.83 19.46 -26.54
N LYS A 187 10.31 20.36 -27.39
CA LYS A 187 11.03 21.10 -28.45
C LYS A 187 12.16 21.98 -27.88
N LYS A 188 13.25 21.40 -27.36
CA LYS A 188 14.51 22.09 -27.01
C LYS A 188 15.18 22.74 -28.24
N ILE A 189 14.74 22.38 -29.45
CA ILE A 189 15.26 22.92 -30.72
C ILE A 189 14.95 24.42 -30.87
N LYS A 190 13.80 24.93 -30.38
CA LYS A 190 13.43 26.35 -30.56
C LYS A 190 14.31 27.31 -29.74
N ILE A 191 14.73 26.92 -28.53
CA ILE A 191 15.59 27.75 -27.66
C ILE A 191 17.02 27.83 -28.22
N ARG A 192 17.55 26.71 -28.75
CA ARG A 192 18.89 26.67 -29.37
C ARG A 192 18.98 27.51 -30.65
N LYS A 193 17.93 27.53 -31.49
CA LYS A 193 17.90 28.38 -32.70
C LYS A 193 17.84 29.87 -32.35
N LYS A 194 16.97 30.29 -31.42
CA LYS A 194 16.89 31.70 -30.95
C LYS A 194 18.21 32.20 -30.33
N LYS A 195 18.94 31.35 -29.59
CA LYS A 195 20.27 31.71 -29.03
C LYS A 195 21.35 31.84 -30.11
N LYS A 196 21.32 31.02 -31.17
CA LYS A 196 22.27 31.14 -32.31
C LYS A 196 22.00 32.39 -33.14
N GLU A 197 20.74 32.76 -33.39
CA GLU A 197 20.39 34.00 -34.10
C GLU A 197 20.77 35.26 -33.31
N LYS A 198 20.54 35.28 -31.99
CA LYS A 198 20.96 36.41 -31.14
C LYS A 198 22.49 36.57 -31.08
N ARG A 199 23.27 35.48 -31.18
CA ARG A 199 24.74 35.56 -31.26
C ARG A 199 25.22 36.08 -32.61
N LYS A 200 24.58 35.70 -33.73
CA LYS A 200 24.91 36.23 -35.06
C LYS A 200 24.57 37.71 -35.24
N LYS A 201 23.53 38.23 -34.58
CA LYS A 201 23.17 39.66 -34.64
C LYS A 201 24.03 40.59 -33.76
N LYS A 202 24.84 40.06 -32.84
CA LYS A 202 25.74 40.85 -31.97
C LYS A 202 27.20 40.88 -32.44
N GLY A 203 27.51 40.21 -33.55
CA GLY A 203 28.86 40.12 -34.13
C GLY A 203 28.96 40.73 -35.53
N LYS A 204 28.08 41.68 -35.85
CA LYS A 204 28.19 42.60 -36.99
C LYS A 204 28.11 44.01 -36.45
#